data_AF-A0A957G7F5-F1
#
_entry.id   AF-A0A957G7F5-F1
#
_cell.length_a   1.000
_cell.length_b   1.000
_cell.length_c   1.000
_cell.angle_alpha   90.00
_cell.angle_beta   90.00
_cell.angle_gamma   90.00
#
_symmetry.space_group_name_H-M   'P 1'
#
loop_
_entity.id
_entity.type
_entity.pdbx_description
1 polymer ?
#
loop_
_entity_poly.entity_id
_entity_poly.type
_entity_poly.pdbx_seq_one_letter_code
_entity_poly.pdbx_strand_id
1 'polypeptide(L)'
;VGELLAIARQQLNDDEAVLEFDSELVVAMHCPDCEGQEAIFRRMARLYDDAATCPNCGGRREMELTHRITGREAWLDKSLASIDVPALSIIRARTGRERAYLELTGDKESFLQFESR
;
A
#
# COMPACT_ATOMS: atom_id res chain seq x y z
N VAL A 1 0.33 9.39 1.27
CA VAL A 1 1.17 8.52 0.43
C VAL A 1 2.10 9.37 -0.41
N GLY A 2 1.56 10.32 -1.17
CA GLY A 2 2.32 11.24 -2.00
C GLY A 2 3.39 12.02 -1.23
N GLU A 3 3.12 12.40 0.02
CA GLU A 3 4.12 13.05 0.89
C GLU A 3 5.36 12.19 1.12
N LEU A 4 5.20 10.89 1.42
CA LEU A 4 6.34 9.99 1.59
C LEU A 4 7.11 9.81 0.27
N LEU A 5 6.41 9.75 -0.86
CA LEU A 5 7.04 9.70 -2.18
C LEU A 5 7.85 10.97 -2.47
N ALA A 6 7.34 12.15 -2.10
CA ALA A 6 8.05 13.41 -2.23
C ALA A 6 9.33 13.43 -1.38
N ILE A 7 9.25 12.96 -0.13
CA ILE A 7 10.42 12.80 0.75
C ILE A 7 11.44 11.84 0.13
N ALA A 8 10.99 10.71 -0.43
CA ALA A 8 11.85 9.73 -1.09
C ALA A 8 12.61 10.33 -2.29
N ARG A 9 11.92 11.09 -3.14
CA ARG A 9 12.49 11.77 -4.31
C ARG A 9 13.50 12.83 -3.92
N GLN A 10 13.18 13.61 -2.88
CA GLN A 10 14.11 14.58 -2.31
C GLN A 10 15.38 13.90 -1.75
N GLN A 11 15.20 12.80 -1.01
CA GLN A 11 16.32 12.06 -0.39
C GLN A 11 17.26 11.42 -1.42
N LEU A 12 16.72 10.97 -2.56
CA LEU A 12 17.47 10.37 -3.66
C LEU A 12 17.88 11.39 -4.74
N ASN A 13 17.46 12.65 -4.60
CA ASN A 13 17.67 13.71 -5.59
C ASN A 13 17.24 13.30 -7.02
N ASP A 14 16.09 12.64 -7.13
CA ASP A 14 15.55 12.12 -8.39
C ASP A 14 14.02 12.01 -8.35
N ASP A 15 13.33 12.71 -9.26
CA ASP A 15 11.87 12.72 -9.37
C ASP A 15 11.29 11.40 -9.93
N GLU A 16 12.11 10.55 -10.54
CA GLU A 16 11.70 9.21 -11.00
C GLU A 16 11.82 8.15 -9.89
N ALA A 17 12.27 8.52 -8.69
CA ALA A 17 12.28 7.60 -7.56
C ALA A 17 10.86 7.10 -7.24
N VAL A 18 10.78 5.81 -6.89
CA VAL A 18 9.55 5.10 -6.53
C VAL A 18 9.63 4.56 -5.11
N LEU A 19 8.48 4.36 -4.47
CA LEU A 19 8.39 3.56 -3.24
C LEU A 19 8.19 2.10 -3.60
N GLU A 20 8.79 1.21 -2.81
CA GLU A 20 8.63 -0.25 -2.90
C GLU A 20 8.26 -0.80 -1.52
N PHE A 21 7.14 -1.51 -1.46
CA PHE A 21 6.67 -2.23 -0.28
C PHE A 21 7.22 -3.65 -0.24
N ASP A 22 7.28 -4.23 0.95
CA ASP A 22 7.73 -5.60 1.20
C ASP A 22 6.65 -6.65 0.90
N SER A 23 5.43 -6.20 0.63
CA SER A 23 4.25 -7.01 0.44
C SER A 23 3.37 -6.45 -0.67
N GLU A 24 2.60 -7.33 -1.32
CA GLU A 24 1.63 -6.94 -2.33
C GLU A 24 0.40 -6.28 -1.68
N LEU A 25 0.02 -5.13 -2.21
CA LEU A 25 -1.19 -4.38 -1.88
C LEU A 25 -2.25 -4.66 -2.94
N VAL A 26 -3.42 -5.11 -2.52
CA VAL A 26 -4.61 -5.16 -3.39
C VAL A 26 -5.24 -3.78 -3.37
N VAL A 27 -5.16 -3.05 -4.48
CA VAL A 27 -5.71 -1.69 -4.58
C VAL A 27 -7.19 -1.71 -4.98
N ALA A 28 -7.57 -2.65 -5.84
CA ALA A 28 -8.93 -2.85 -6.26
C ALA A 28 -9.20 -4.32 -6.60
N MET A 29 -10.48 -4.66 -6.68
CA MET A 29 -10.94 -5.90 -7.26
C MET A 29 -12.01 -5.62 -8.32
N HIS A 30 -11.97 -6.39 -9.40
CA HIS A 30 -12.91 -6.30 -10.51
C HIS A 30 -13.58 -7.66 -10.74
N CYS A 31 -14.89 -7.68 -10.95
CA CYS A 31 -15.62 -8.87 -11.33
C CYS A 31 -15.93 -8.84 -12.83
N PRO A 32 -15.33 -9.71 -13.66
CA PRO A 32 -15.61 -9.74 -15.10
C PRO A 32 -17.04 -10.17 -15.43
N ASP A 33 -17.74 -10.87 -14.53
CA ASP A 33 -19.09 -11.39 -14.80
C ASP A 33 -20.19 -10.32 -14.68
N CYS A 34 -20.00 -9.32 -13.82
CA CYS A 34 -20.98 -8.25 -13.59
C CYS A 34 -20.40 -6.85 -13.67
N GLU A 35 -19.13 -6.74 -14.06
CA GLU A 35 -18.35 -5.51 -14.22
C GLU A 35 -18.24 -4.66 -12.93
N GLY A 36 -18.56 -5.25 -11.78
CA GLY A 36 -18.45 -4.59 -10.48
C GLY A 36 -16.98 -4.35 -10.11
N GLN A 37 -16.69 -3.13 -9.64
CA GLN A 37 -15.36 -2.74 -9.17
C GLN A 37 -15.42 -2.21 -7.75
N GLU A 38 -14.47 -2.63 -6.92
CA GLU A 38 -14.36 -2.21 -5.52
C GLU A 38 -12.92 -1.83 -5.18
N ALA A 39 -12.74 -0.69 -4.53
CA ALA A 39 -11.45 -0.30 -3.95
C ALA A 39 -11.20 -1.07 -2.65
N ILE A 40 -10.08 -1.79 -2.56
CA ILE A 40 -9.78 -2.70 -1.44
C ILE A 40 -8.73 -2.13 -0.48
N PHE A 41 -7.63 -1.60 -1.04
CA PHE A 41 -6.52 -1.01 -0.30
C PHE A 41 -6.08 -1.83 0.93
N ARG A 42 -5.80 -3.12 0.71
CA ARG A 42 -5.41 -4.06 1.76
C ARG A 42 -4.27 -4.96 1.31
N ARG A 43 -3.32 -5.26 2.21
CA ARG A 43 -2.27 -6.24 1.92
C ARG A 43 -2.90 -7.58 1.57
N MET A 44 -2.38 -8.23 0.53
CA MET A 44 -2.90 -9.50 0.04
C MET A 44 -2.93 -10.56 1.15
N ALA A 45 -1.92 -10.59 2.02
CA ALA A 45 -1.83 -11.53 3.15
C ALA A 45 -2.93 -11.36 4.22
N ARG A 46 -3.71 -10.28 4.18
CA ARG A 46 -4.84 -10.01 5.10
C ARG A 46 -6.20 -10.25 4.47
N LEU A 47 -6.25 -10.72 3.22
CA LEU A 47 -7.50 -11.12 2.58
C LEU A 47 -7.86 -12.55 2.96
N TYR A 48 -9.14 -12.77 3.25
CA TYR A 48 -9.70 -14.10 3.50
C TYR A 48 -10.05 -14.77 2.17
N ASP A 49 -10.19 -16.11 2.20
CA ASP A 49 -10.44 -16.93 1.01
C ASP A 49 -11.71 -16.50 0.24
N ASP A 50 -12.72 -15.98 0.93
CA ASP A 50 -13.98 -15.52 0.35
C ASP A 50 -13.89 -14.15 -0.35
N ALA A 51 -12.78 -13.42 -0.19
CA ALA A 51 -12.59 -12.12 -0.82
C ALA A 51 -12.59 -12.23 -2.36
N ALA A 52 -12.19 -13.38 -2.90
CA ALA A 52 -12.24 -13.66 -4.34
C ALA A 52 -13.66 -13.87 -4.88
N THR A 53 -14.68 -14.03 -4.03
CA THR A 53 -16.07 -14.19 -4.46
C THR A 53 -16.75 -12.83 -4.54
N CYS A 54 -17.39 -12.53 -5.67
CA CYS A 54 -18.09 -11.27 -5.91
C CYS A 54 -19.37 -11.18 -5.05
N PRO A 55 -19.57 -10.11 -4.27
CA PRO A 55 -20.73 -9.98 -3.39
C PRO A 55 -22.02 -9.70 -4.19
N ASN A 56 -21.89 -9.26 -5.44
CA ASN A 56 -23.03 -8.90 -6.29
C ASN A 56 -23.61 -10.09 -7.06
N CYS A 57 -22.75 -10.95 -7.63
CA CYS A 57 -23.19 -12.04 -8.50
C CYS A 57 -22.68 -13.44 -8.09
N GLY A 58 -21.82 -13.54 -7.07
CA GLY A 58 -21.20 -14.81 -6.66
C GLY A 58 -20.06 -15.31 -7.57
N GLY A 59 -19.77 -14.61 -8.67
CA GLY A 59 -18.66 -14.90 -9.59
C GLY A 59 -17.28 -14.68 -8.97
N ARG A 60 -16.22 -15.00 -9.71
CA ARG A 60 -14.84 -14.77 -9.24
C ARG A 60 -14.40 -13.34 -9.54
N ARG A 61 -13.74 -12.69 -8.57
CA ARG A 61 -13.09 -11.39 -8.71
C ARG A 61 -11.61 -11.54 -9.05
N GLU A 62 -11.10 -10.60 -9.84
CA GLU A 62 -9.70 -10.41 -10.17
C GLU A 62 -9.11 -9.31 -9.29
N MET A 63 -7.86 -9.47 -8.86
CA MET A 63 -7.17 -8.53 -7.99
C MET A 63 -6.28 -7.59 -8.82
N GLU A 64 -6.41 -6.29 -8.58
CA GLU A 64 -5.43 -5.31 -9.01
C GLU A 64 -4.38 -5.16 -7.90
N LEU A 65 -3.15 -5.58 -8.19
CA LEU A 65 -2.05 -5.65 -7.24
C LEU A 65 -0.99 -4.60 -7.53
N THR A 66 -0.36 -4.09 -6.48
CA THR A 66 0.91 -3.37 -6.59
C THR A 66 1.75 -3.55 -5.34
N HIS A 67 3.07 -3.57 -5.51
CA HIS A 67 4.04 -3.34 -4.43
C HIS A 67 4.83 -2.05 -4.65
N ARG A 68 4.43 -1.21 -5.62
CA ARG A 68 5.15 0.00 -6.02
C ARG A 68 4.23 1.22 -6.10
N ILE A 69 4.78 2.38 -5.73
CA ILE A 69 4.14 3.68 -5.94
C ILE A 69 5.06 4.53 -6.79
N THR A 70 4.55 4.95 -7.93
CA THR A 70 5.28 5.66 -8.99
C THR A 70 4.95 7.14 -9.06
N GLY A 71 3.91 7.59 -8.36
CA GLY A 71 3.39 8.95 -8.44
C GLY A 71 2.36 9.14 -9.56
N ARG A 72 1.87 8.07 -10.18
CA ARG A 72 0.81 8.09 -11.20
C ARG A 72 -0.52 7.56 -10.68
N GLU A 73 -0.52 7.04 -9.46
CA GLU A 73 -1.67 6.44 -8.83
C GLU A 73 -2.72 7.50 -8.48
N ALA A 74 -4.00 7.21 -8.69
CA ALA A 74 -5.08 8.17 -8.40
C ALA A 74 -5.34 8.40 -6.90
N TRP A 75 -4.64 7.67 -6.03
CA TRP A 75 -4.88 7.58 -4.59
C TRP A 75 -3.69 8.08 -3.75
N LEU A 76 -2.83 8.93 -4.31
CA LEU A 76 -1.67 9.49 -3.61
C LEU A 76 -2.04 10.34 -2.37
N ASP A 77 -3.26 10.87 -2.34
CA ASP A 77 -3.85 11.62 -1.23
C ASP A 77 -4.16 10.76 0.00
N LYS A 78 -4.23 9.42 -0.15
CA LYS A 78 -4.48 8.50 0.97
C LYS A 78 -3.35 8.52 2.01
N SER A 79 -3.70 8.26 3.26
CA SER A 79 -2.70 7.97 4.31
C SER A 79 -2.12 6.58 4.13
N LEU A 80 -0.90 6.35 4.65
CA LEU A 80 -0.26 5.02 4.64
C LEU A 80 -1.11 3.98 5.38
N ALA A 81 -1.67 4.35 6.55
CA ALA A 81 -2.55 3.49 7.32
C ALA A 81 -3.82 3.09 6.54
N SER A 82 -4.40 4.00 5.76
CA SER A 82 -5.61 3.71 4.96
C SER A 82 -5.37 2.78 3.76
N ILE A 83 -4.11 2.55 3.39
CA ILE A 83 -3.71 1.54 2.40
C ILE A 83 -3.06 0.32 3.06
N ASP A 84 -3.32 0.10 4.35
CA ASP A 84 -2.86 -1.05 5.13
C ASP A 84 -1.32 -1.20 5.19
N VAL A 85 -0.61 -0.07 5.11
CA VAL A 85 0.81 -0.03 5.51
C VAL A 85 0.87 -0.03 7.04
N PRO A 86 1.56 -1.00 7.67
CA PRO A 86 1.71 -1.04 9.12
C PRO A 86 2.42 0.21 9.66
N ALA A 87 2.03 0.62 10.87
CA ALA A 87 2.82 1.58 11.63
C ALA A 87 4.22 1.01 11.90
N LEU A 88 5.22 1.88 11.98
CA LEU A 88 6.62 1.51 12.22
C LEU A 88 7.26 0.66 11.10
N SER A 89 6.63 0.55 9.93
CA SER A 89 7.24 -0.08 8.76
C SER A 89 8.49 0.68 8.28
N ILE A 90 9.40 -0.05 7.66
CA ILE A 90 10.51 0.51 6.88
C ILE A 90 10.14 0.38 5.40
N ILE A 91 10.03 1.51 4.70
CA ILE A 91 9.67 1.54 3.29
C ILE A 91 10.91 1.81 2.46
N ARG A 92 11.11 1.02 1.40
CA ARG A 92 12.23 1.23 0.48
C ARG A 92 11.86 2.27 -0.57
N ALA A 93 12.78 3.18 -0.85
CA ALA A 93 12.75 4.04 -2.02
C ALA A 93 13.88 3.63 -2.98
N ARG A 94 13.64 3.71 -4.28
CA ARG A 94 14.64 3.33 -5.29
C ARG A 94 14.59 4.23 -6.52
N THR A 95 15.75 4.60 -7.02
CA THR A 95 15.96 5.09 -8.39
C THR A 95 17.20 4.43 -8.98
N GLY A 96 17.11 3.91 -10.22
CA GLY A 96 18.22 3.21 -10.86
C GLY A 96 18.87 2.17 -9.94
N ARG A 97 20.12 2.43 -9.52
CA ARG A 97 20.91 1.60 -8.58
C ARG A 97 20.91 2.12 -7.13
N GLU A 98 20.46 3.34 -6.92
CA GLU A 98 20.42 3.99 -5.61
C GLU A 98 19.17 3.58 -4.83
N ARG A 99 19.30 3.56 -3.51
CA ARG A 99 18.21 3.16 -2.62
C ARG A 99 18.30 3.93 -1.30
N ALA A 100 17.14 4.24 -0.74
CA ALA A 100 16.99 4.75 0.61
C ALA A 100 15.96 3.90 1.36
N TYR A 101 16.03 3.94 2.69
CA TYR A 101 15.09 3.27 3.58
C TYR A 101 14.49 4.31 4.51
N LEU A 102 13.16 4.41 4.50
CA LEU A 102 12.39 5.40 5.23
C LEU A 102 11.68 4.69 6.39
N GLU A 103 12.09 5.00 7.62
CA GLU A 103 11.50 4.41 8.83
C GLU A 103 10.32 5.26 9.32
N LEU A 104 9.15 4.63 9.49
CA LEU A 104 7.93 5.32 9.94
C LEU A 104 7.84 5.38 11.47
N THR A 105 8.64 6.22 12.12
CA THR A 105 8.72 6.26 13.60
C THR A 105 7.72 7.16 14.30
N GLY A 106 6.91 7.93 13.56
CA GLY A 106 6.00 8.95 14.12
C GLY A 106 4.97 8.42 15.12
N ASP A 107 4.52 7.18 14.94
CA ASP A 107 3.49 6.57 15.80
C ASP A 107 4.07 5.77 16.98
N LYS A 108 5.39 5.84 17.22
CA LYS A 108 6.07 4.97 18.19
C LYS A 108 5.50 5.05 19.60
N GLU A 109 5.16 6.25 20.08
CA GLU A 109 4.65 6.47 21.45
C GLU A 109 3.22 5.95 21.65
N SER A 110 2.41 5.95 20.60
CA SER A 110 1.02 5.46 20.63
C SER A 110 0.89 3.99 20.25
N PHE A 111 1.84 3.43 19.49
CA PHE A 111 1.71 2.08 18.93
C PHE A 111 2.17 0.97 19.89
N LEU A 112 3.22 1.19 20.68
CA LEU A 112 3.79 0.19 21.59
C LEU A 112 3.37 0.40 23.05
N GLN A 113 2.05 0.46 23.29
CA GLN A 113 1.52 0.55 24.65
C GLN A 113 1.26 -0.86 25.21
N PHE A 114 2.09 -1.27 26.16
CA PHE A 114 1.89 -2.50 26.92
C PHE A 114 1.29 -2.13 28.28
N GLU A 115 0.00 -2.40 28.46
CA GLU A 115 -0.61 -2.30 29.79
C GLU A 115 0.00 -3.38 30.70
N SER A 116 0.65 -2.94 31.77
CA SER A 116 1.17 -3.84 32.80
C SER A 116 -0.02 -4.43 33.56
N ARG A 117 -0.26 -5.73 33.39
CA ARG A 117 -1.26 -6.48 34.13
C ARG A 117 -0.69 -7.03 35.43
#